data_AF-A0A3B9NE95-F1
#
_entry.id   AF-A0A3B9NE95-F1
#
_cell.length_a   1.000
_cell.length_b   1.000
_cell.length_c   1.000
_cell.angle_alpha   90.00
_cell.angle_beta   90.00
_cell.angle_gamma   90.00
#
_symmetry.space_group_name_H-M   'P 1'
#
loop_
_entity.id
_entity.type
_entity.pdbx_description
1 polymer ?
#
loop_
_entity_poly.entity_id
_entity_poly.type
_entity_poly.pdbx_seq_one_letter_code
_entity_poly.pdbx_strand_id
1 'polypeptide(L)'
;MIHVVFKGKISSSWFYGIPFTEDLYSTNLFILKKAKPLKTPLVNFGHAELKDVIFSRGLDLSSTVFPNQEHLKIINNPRRFFDSFLKRSREVFTDNESLVFCRDLVDNVLYKPENRGMPIILVDLNQFYPSLNENRDRLIVDLLKAG
;
A
#
# COMPACT_ATOMS: atom_id res chain seq x y z
N MET A 1 2.95 1.01 -26.02
CA MET A 1 2.69 0.95 -24.57
C MET A 1 1.58 -0.08 -24.38
N ILE A 2 1.78 -1.11 -23.58
CA ILE A 2 0.77 -2.17 -23.41
C ILE A 2 -0.18 -1.71 -22.30
N HIS A 3 -1.45 -1.52 -22.64
CA HIS A 3 -2.54 -1.22 -21.71
C HIS A 3 -3.22 -2.53 -21.35
N VAL A 4 -3.15 -2.92 -20.08
CA VAL A 4 -3.92 -4.07 -19.57
C VAL A 4 -5.08 -3.51 -18.77
N VAL A 5 -6.30 -3.67 -19.29
CA VAL A 5 -7.53 -3.15 -18.67
C VAL A 5 -8.32 -4.31 -18.06
N PHE A 6 -8.59 -4.20 -16.77
CA PHE A 6 -9.40 -5.15 -16.02
C PHE A 6 -10.79 -4.57 -15.77
N LYS A 7 -11.83 -5.40 -15.93
CA LYS A 7 -13.24 -5.00 -15.78
C LYS A 7 -14.01 -6.07 -15.00
N GLY A 8 -15.03 -5.63 -14.25
CA GLY A 8 -15.93 -6.52 -13.51
C GLY A 8 -15.38 -6.92 -12.15
N LYS A 9 -15.99 -7.96 -11.55
CA LYS A 9 -15.65 -8.41 -10.20
C LYS A 9 -14.39 -9.27 -10.20
N ILE A 10 -13.43 -8.89 -9.37
CA ILE A 10 -12.16 -9.59 -9.21
C ILE A 10 -12.08 -10.09 -7.78
N SER A 11 -12.39 -11.37 -7.60
CA SER A 11 -12.43 -12.03 -6.28
C SER A 11 -11.06 -12.44 -5.77
N SER A 12 -10.09 -12.64 -6.66
CA SER A 12 -8.71 -12.97 -6.30
C SER A 12 -7.81 -12.63 -7.47
N SER A 13 -7.06 -11.54 -7.39
CA SER A 13 -5.99 -11.28 -8.36
C SER A 13 -4.63 -11.41 -7.73
N TRP A 14 -3.84 -12.31 -8.28
CA TRP A 14 -2.43 -12.48 -7.99
C TRP A 14 -1.65 -11.84 -9.13
N PHE A 15 -1.11 -10.65 -8.90
CA PHE A 15 -0.25 -9.99 -9.86
C PHE A 15 1.20 -10.35 -9.56
N TYR A 16 1.77 -11.26 -10.37
CA TYR A 16 3.17 -11.66 -10.25
C TYR A 16 4.11 -10.64 -10.91
N GLY A 17 4.85 -9.92 -10.08
CA GLY A 17 6.00 -9.11 -10.44
C GLY A 17 7.33 -9.82 -10.25
N ILE A 18 8.35 -9.34 -10.96
CA ILE A 18 9.74 -9.80 -10.82
C ILE A 18 10.52 -8.71 -10.06
N PRO A 19 11.05 -8.97 -8.84
CA PRO A 19 11.55 -7.94 -7.92
C PRO A 19 12.54 -6.93 -8.52
N PHE A 20 12.35 -5.63 -8.20
CA PHE A 20 13.35 -4.55 -8.31
C PHE A 20 14.39 -4.63 -7.18
N THR A 21 14.63 -5.79 -6.59
CA THR A 21 15.74 -5.84 -5.62
C THR A 21 17.02 -5.92 -6.43
N GLU A 22 17.71 -4.78 -6.54
CA GLU A 22 19.14 -4.75 -6.86
C GLU A 22 19.88 -5.84 -6.05
N ASP A 23 19.40 -6.16 -4.84
CA ASP A 23 19.89 -7.22 -3.95
C ASP A 23 19.84 -8.66 -4.51
N LEU A 24 18.88 -8.98 -5.40
CA LEU A 24 18.85 -10.31 -6.06
C LEU A 24 19.83 -10.42 -7.22
N TYR A 25 20.29 -9.28 -7.77
CA TYR A 25 21.29 -9.23 -8.83
C TYR A 25 22.70 -8.90 -8.29
N SER A 26 22.82 -8.37 -7.08
CA SER A 26 24.09 -7.97 -6.46
C SER A 26 24.83 -9.12 -5.76
N THR A 27 24.19 -10.30 -5.61
CA THR A 27 24.85 -11.49 -5.04
C THR A 27 25.82 -12.20 -5.98
N ASN A 28 26.01 -11.70 -7.21
CA ASN A 28 27.11 -12.11 -8.08
C ASN A 28 28.12 -10.96 -8.23
N LEU A 29 29.16 -10.98 -7.38
CA LEU A 29 30.34 -10.09 -7.44
C LEU A 29 31.07 -10.09 -8.80
N PHE A 30 30.71 -10.98 -9.73
CA PHE A 30 31.31 -11.11 -11.06
C PHE A 30 30.41 -10.67 -12.22
N ILE A 31 29.19 -10.19 -11.97
CA ILE A 31 28.26 -9.78 -13.04
C ILE A 31 27.88 -8.30 -12.87
N LEU A 32 28.79 -7.42 -13.30
CA LEU A 32 28.49 -6.01 -13.60
C LEU A 32 27.65 -5.90 -14.89
N LYS A 33 26.47 -6.54 -14.93
CA LYS A 33 25.48 -6.25 -15.98
C LYS A 33 24.64 -5.07 -15.50
N LYS A 34 24.67 -3.97 -16.26
CA LYS A 34 23.71 -2.86 -16.09
C LYS A 34 22.31 -3.45 -15.90
N ALA A 35 21.68 -3.15 -14.76
CA ALA A 35 20.30 -3.52 -14.50
C ALA A 35 19.44 -3.00 -15.66
N LYS A 36 18.70 -3.89 -16.32
CA LYS A 36 17.73 -3.47 -17.32
C LYS A 36 16.59 -2.74 -16.58
N PRO A 37 16.13 -1.58 -17.06
CA PRO A 37 14.99 -0.90 -16.45
C PRO A 37 13.78 -1.84 -16.45
N LEU A 38 13.02 -1.83 -15.35
CA LEU A 38 11.78 -2.59 -15.28
C LEU A 38 10.81 -2.13 -16.36
N LYS A 39 10.03 -3.08 -16.88
CA LYS A 39 8.87 -2.73 -17.69
C LYS A 39 7.84 -2.07 -16.78
N THR A 40 7.30 -0.94 -17.21
CA THR A 40 6.23 -0.19 -16.56
C THR A 40 4.91 -0.42 -17.30
N PRO A 41 4.27 -1.60 -17.17
CA PRO A 41 2.98 -1.81 -17.80
C PRO A 41 1.96 -0.84 -17.19
N LEU A 42 1.16 -0.18 -18.04
CA LEU A 42 0.03 0.60 -17.54
C LEU A 42 -1.12 -0.37 -17.29
N VAL A 43 -1.32 -0.71 -16.02
CA VAL A 43 -2.40 -1.58 -15.57
C VAL A 43 -3.56 -0.71 -15.08
N ASN A 44 -4.77 -0.97 -15.59
CA ASN A 44 -5.95 -0.18 -15.24
C ASN A 44 -7.06 -1.07 -14.67
N PHE A 45 -7.29 -0.93 -13.36
CA PHE A 45 -8.40 -1.50 -12.58
C PHE A 45 -9.54 -0.51 -12.33
N GLY A 46 -9.55 0.67 -12.96
CA GLY A 46 -10.55 1.72 -12.73
C GLY A 46 -12.01 1.29 -12.96
N HIS A 47 -12.22 0.17 -13.65
CA HIS A 47 -13.53 -0.43 -13.91
C HIS A 47 -13.72 -1.81 -13.25
N ALA A 48 -12.84 -2.17 -12.31
CA ALA A 48 -12.90 -3.43 -11.59
C ALA A 48 -13.42 -3.22 -10.16
N GLU A 49 -14.20 -4.18 -9.66
CA GLU A 49 -14.49 -4.31 -8.24
C GLU A 49 -13.42 -5.24 -7.65
N LEU A 50 -12.45 -4.66 -6.93
CA LEU A 50 -11.37 -5.41 -6.29
C LEU A 50 -11.82 -5.84 -4.88
N LYS A 51 -11.78 -7.15 -4.60
CA LYS A 51 -12.01 -7.69 -3.25
C LYS A 51 -10.71 -7.99 -2.53
N ASP A 52 -9.89 -8.87 -3.13
CA ASP A 52 -8.57 -9.23 -2.64
C ASP A 52 -7.57 -9.10 -3.78
N VAL A 53 -6.59 -8.20 -3.61
CA VAL A 53 -5.49 -8.06 -4.55
C VAL A 53 -4.17 -8.19 -3.83
N ILE A 54 -3.48 -9.28 -4.13
CA ILE A 54 -2.12 -9.52 -3.66
C ILE A 54 -1.20 -9.15 -4.80
N PHE A 55 -0.45 -8.08 -4.60
CA PHE A 55 0.64 -7.70 -5.49
C PHE A 55 1.91 -8.38 -5.00
N SER A 56 2.54 -9.19 -5.86
CA SER A 56 3.83 -9.78 -5.50
C SER A 56 4.94 -8.75 -5.66
N ARG A 57 6.03 -8.97 -4.91
CA ARG A 57 7.27 -8.18 -5.02
C ARG A 57 7.71 -8.13 -6.48
N GLY A 58 7.91 -6.93 -7.04
CA GLY A 58 8.51 -6.76 -8.36
C GLY A 58 7.68 -6.23 -9.51
N LEU A 59 6.49 -5.70 -9.24
CA LEU A 59 5.86 -4.78 -10.19
C LEU A 59 6.11 -3.36 -9.72
N ASP A 60 6.58 -2.52 -10.63
CA ASP A 60 6.43 -1.08 -10.47
C ASP A 60 4.97 -0.74 -10.77
N LEU A 61 4.19 -0.58 -9.70
CA LEU A 61 2.77 -0.25 -9.76
C LEU A 61 2.51 1.25 -9.69
N SER A 62 3.54 2.10 -9.74
CA SER A 62 3.40 3.55 -9.69
C SER A 62 2.51 4.12 -10.80
N SER A 63 2.36 3.37 -11.90
CA SER A 63 1.50 3.70 -13.05
C SER A 63 0.16 2.95 -13.07
N THR A 64 -0.14 2.16 -12.04
CA THR A 64 -1.40 1.40 -11.95
C THR A 64 -2.55 2.32 -11.55
N VAL A 65 -3.63 2.29 -12.33
CA VAL A 65 -4.89 2.94 -11.99
C VAL A 65 -5.75 1.96 -11.20
N PHE A 66 -6.10 2.32 -9.97
CA PHE A 66 -7.00 1.52 -9.13
C PHE A 66 -8.44 2.03 -9.22
N PRO A 67 -9.45 1.21 -8.91
CA PRO A 67 -10.82 1.68 -8.81
C PRO A 67 -10.94 2.68 -7.66
N ASN A 68 -11.77 3.71 -7.85
CA ASN A 68 -12.14 4.58 -6.74
C ASN A 68 -13.09 3.82 -5.82
N GLN A 69 -12.62 3.43 -4.65
CA GLN A 69 -13.39 2.75 -3.62
C GLN A 69 -13.24 3.53 -2.32
N GLU A 70 -14.32 4.17 -1.83
CA GLU A 70 -14.26 5.07 -0.66
C GLU A 70 -13.70 4.43 0.61
N HIS A 71 -13.85 3.11 0.72
CA HIS A 71 -13.36 2.31 1.84
C HIS A 71 -11.91 1.85 1.68
N LEU A 72 -11.29 1.96 0.50
CA LEU A 72 -9.89 1.57 0.31
C LEU A 72 -8.98 2.80 0.21
N LYS A 73 -7.98 2.86 1.09
CA LYS A 73 -6.87 3.81 0.95
C LYS A 73 -5.69 3.12 0.28
N ILE A 74 -5.26 3.71 -0.83
CA ILE A 74 -4.06 3.30 -1.58
C ILE A 74 -2.89 4.15 -1.13
N ILE A 75 -1.82 3.51 -0.69
CA ILE A 75 -0.65 4.16 -0.12
C ILE A 75 0.55 3.84 -1.00
N ASN A 76 1.08 4.85 -1.68
CA ASN A 76 2.35 4.77 -2.41
C ASN A 76 3.50 5.16 -1.47
N ASN A 77 4.65 4.49 -1.61
CA ASN A 77 5.80 4.68 -0.71
C ASN A 77 5.39 4.60 0.78
N PRO A 78 4.99 3.41 1.25
CA PRO A 78 4.36 3.24 2.56
C PRO A 78 5.18 3.80 3.72
N ARG A 79 6.50 3.64 3.68
CA ARG A 79 7.37 4.15 4.74
C ARG A 79 7.23 5.67 4.90
N ARG A 80 7.37 6.41 3.80
CA ARG A 80 7.23 7.89 3.81
C ARG A 80 5.83 8.32 4.23
N PHE A 81 4.80 7.63 3.73
CA PHE A 81 3.42 7.92 4.08
C PHE A 81 3.18 7.73 5.59
N PHE A 82 3.60 6.59 6.15
CA PHE A 82 3.34 6.28 7.56
C PHE A 82 4.21 7.12 8.51
N ASP A 83 5.43 7.50 8.11
CA ASP A 83 6.22 8.50 8.86
C ASP A 83 5.46 9.83 8.96
N SER A 84 4.85 10.28 7.85
CA SER A 84 4.03 11.50 7.82
C SER A 84 2.72 11.35 8.59
N PHE A 85 2.07 10.20 8.51
CA PHE A 85 0.88 9.86 9.29
C PHE A 85 1.18 9.94 10.79
N LEU A 86 2.21 9.24 11.28
CA LEU A 86 2.58 9.25 12.70
C LEU A 86 2.98 10.63 13.21
N LYS A 87 3.59 11.47 12.36
CA LYS A 87 3.86 12.87 12.70
C LYS A 87 2.55 13.63 12.94
N ARG A 88 1.60 13.56 11.99
CA ARG A 88 0.30 14.23 12.10
C ARG A 88 -0.55 13.70 13.25
N SER A 89 -0.48 12.40 13.54
CA SER A 89 -1.14 11.82 14.72
C SER A 89 -0.70 12.48 16.02
N ARG A 90 0.57 12.88 16.15
CA ARG A 90 1.09 13.62 17.34
C ARG A 90 0.63 15.06 17.41
N GLU A 91 0.22 15.64 16.28
CA GLU A 91 -0.34 16.99 16.21
C GLU A 91 -1.84 16.99 16.54
N VAL A 92 -2.54 15.87 16.30
CA VAL A 92 -3.98 15.72 16.51
C VAL A 92 -4.34 15.12 17.87
N PHE A 93 -3.61 14.09 18.31
CA PHE A 93 -3.92 13.37 19.56
C PHE A 93 -3.01 13.82 20.70
N THR A 94 -3.63 14.11 21.85
CA THR A 94 -2.93 14.45 23.09
C THR A 94 -2.83 13.27 24.07
N ASP A 95 -3.68 12.25 23.92
CA ASP A 95 -3.69 11.07 24.77
C ASP A 95 -2.75 9.98 24.25
N ASN A 96 -2.08 9.29 25.17
CA ASN A 96 -1.11 8.25 24.83
C ASN A 96 -1.78 7.01 24.20
N GLU A 97 -3.03 6.71 24.55
CA GLU A 97 -3.76 5.55 24.03
C GLU A 97 -3.93 5.65 22.50
N SER A 98 -4.40 6.80 22.00
CA SER A 98 -4.58 7.04 20.57
C SER A 98 -3.25 7.06 19.80
N LEU A 99 -2.19 7.58 20.42
CA LEU A 99 -0.85 7.57 19.82
C LEU A 99 -0.26 6.16 19.72
N VAL A 100 -0.45 5.33 20.76
CA VAL A 100 -0.07 3.90 20.74
C VAL A 100 -0.88 3.17 19.69
N PHE A 101 -2.20 3.39 19.63
CA PHE A 101 -3.04 2.80 18.60
C PHE A 101 -2.59 3.15 17.18
N CYS A 102 -2.22 4.41 16.92
CA CYS A 102 -1.68 4.83 15.63
C CYS A 102 -0.36 4.10 15.28
N ARG A 103 0.52 3.89 16.27
CA ARG A 103 1.76 3.13 16.08
C ARG A 103 1.48 1.67 15.79
N ASP A 104 0.61 1.05 16.58
CA ASP A 104 0.23 -0.35 16.41
C ASP A 104 -0.45 -0.59 15.05
N LEU A 105 -1.28 0.35 14.58
CA LEU A 105 -1.85 0.31 13.23
C LEU A 105 -0.74 0.31 12.17
N VAL A 106 0.23 1.21 12.27
CA VAL A 106 1.36 1.28 11.33
C VAL A 106 2.17 -0.01 11.38
N ASP A 107 2.46 -0.53 12.56
CA ASP A 107 3.26 -1.73 12.71
C ASP A 107 2.54 -2.96 12.14
N ASN A 108 1.24 -3.07 12.42
CA ASN A 108 0.39 -4.11 11.87
C ASN A 108 0.24 -4.02 10.35
N VAL A 109 0.39 -2.84 9.74
CA VAL A 109 0.32 -2.69 8.29
C VAL A 109 1.68 -2.89 7.64
N LEU A 110 2.74 -2.22 8.11
CA LEU A 110 4.08 -2.24 7.51
C LEU A 110 4.87 -3.51 7.79
N TYR A 111 4.78 -4.04 9.00
CA TYR A 111 5.64 -5.15 9.44
C TYR A 111 4.98 -6.51 9.35
N LYS A 112 3.70 -6.57 8.91
CA LYS A 112 3.08 -7.81 8.41
C LYS A 112 4.00 -8.43 7.35
N PRO A 113 4.38 -9.72 7.48
CA PRO A 113 5.33 -10.36 6.56
C PRO A 113 4.98 -10.17 5.07
N GLU A 114 3.69 -10.13 4.75
CA GLU A 114 3.16 -9.97 3.39
C GLU A 114 3.37 -8.56 2.81
N ASN A 115 3.46 -7.54 3.66
CA ASN A 115 3.57 -6.13 3.25
C ASN A 115 5.01 -5.61 3.27
N ARG A 116 5.96 -6.39 3.81
CA ARG A 116 7.36 -5.97 3.93
C ARG A 116 8.00 -5.73 2.56
N GLY A 117 8.49 -4.51 2.36
CA GLY A 117 9.17 -4.10 1.13
C GLY A 117 8.22 -3.86 -0.06
N MET A 118 6.90 -3.79 0.19
CA MET A 118 5.94 -3.48 -0.87
C MET A 118 5.99 -1.99 -1.23
N PRO A 119 6.05 -1.63 -2.53
CA PRO A 119 6.06 -0.23 -2.98
C PRO A 119 4.69 0.45 -2.83
N ILE A 120 3.61 -0.34 -2.72
CA ILE A 120 2.23 0.10 -2.53
C ILE A 120 1.58 -0.79 -1.47
N ILE A 121 0.77 -0.19 -0.59
CA ILE A 121 -0.09 -0.90 0.36
C ILE A 121 -1.54 -0.42 0.20
N LEU A 122 -2.48 -1.36 0.36
CA LEU A 122 -3.91 -1.09 0.45
C LEU A 122 -4.34 -1.19 1.91
N VAL A 123 -5.10 -0.22 2.39
CA VAL A 123 -5.71 -0.22 3.73
C VAL A 123 -7.21 -0.16 3.58
N ASP A 124 -7.91 -1.18 4.08
CA ASP A 124 -9.36 -1.14 4.20
C ASP A 124 -9.75 -0.30 5.42
N LEU A 125 -10.45 0.81 5.17
CA LEU A 125 -10.94 1.74 6.17
C LEU A 125 -12.20 1.21 6.88
N ASN A 126 -12.85 0.17 6.35
CA ASN A 126 -13.96 -0.48 7.04
C ASN A 126 -13.50 -1.18 8.33
N GLN A 127 -12.20 -1.47 8.49
CA GLN A 127 -11.68 -2.06 9.73
C GLN A 127 -11.90 -1.19 10.98
N PHE A 128 -12.20 0.11 10.78
CA PHE A 128 -12.53 1.05 11.86
C PHE A 128 -14.03 1.05 12.22
N TYR A 129 -14.85 0.21 11.58
CA TYR A 129 -16.30 0.16 11.77
C TYR A 129 -16.82 -1.28 11.99
N PRO A 130 -17.72 -1.52 12.97
CA PRO A 130 -18.24 -0.56 13.94
C PRO A 130 -17.15 -0.09 14.91
N SER A 131 -17.16 1.20 15.20
CA SER A 131 -16.11 1.83 16.01
C SER A 131 -16.31 1.55 17.49
N LEU A 132 -15.22 1.28 18.20
CA LEU A 132 -15.20 1.23 19.67
C LEU A 132 -14.93 2.60 20.30
N ASN A 133 -14.35 3.53 19.53
CA ASN A 133 -14.12 4.92 19.91
C ASN A 133 -14.32 5.82 18.68
N GLU A 134 -15.56 6.28 18.49
CA GLU A 134 -15.99 6.95 17.25
C GLU A 134 -15.14 8.17 16.90
N ASN A 135 -14.74 8.95 17.91
CA ASN A 135 -13.98 10.17 17.67
C ASN A 135 -12.53 9.86 17.25
N ARG A 136 -11.85 8.94 17.95
CA ARG A 136 -10.48 8.54 17.59
C ARG A 136 -10.46 7.91 16.20
N ASP A 137 -11.35 6.96 15.96
CA ASP A 137 -11.34 6.18 14.73
C ASP A 137 -11.70 7.06 13.52
N ARG A 138 -12.64 8.01 13.67
CA ARG A 138 -12.93 9.03 12.64
C ARG A 138 -11.70 9.88 12.33
N LEU A 139 -11.01 10.42 13.35
CA LEU A 139 -9.83 11.25 13.16
C LEU A 139 -8.68 10.48 12.48
N ILE A 140 -8.52 9.20 12.80
CA ILE A 140 -7.55 8.31 12.14
C ILE A 140 -7.91 8.14 10.67
N VAL A 141 -9.19 7.87 10.34
CA VAL A 141 -9.65 7.75 8.95
C VAL A 141 -9.39 9.06 8.17
N ASP A 142 -9.66 10.21 8.77
CA ASP A 142 -9.40 11.51 8.15
C ASP A 142 -7.90 11.72 7.88
N LEU A 143 -7.04 11.39 8.85
CA LEU A 143 -5.58 11.45 8.69
C LEU A 143 -5.06 10.51 7.59
N LEU A 144 -5.62 9.30 7.48
CA LEU A 144 -5.30 8.34 6.42
C LEU A 144 -5.75 8.86 5.04
N LYS A 145 -6.92 9.48 4.95
CA LYS A 145 -7.43 10.04 3.70
C LYS A 145 -6.63 11.27 3.25
N ALA A 146 -6.18 12.11 4.18
CA ALA A 146 -5.45 13.35 3.91
C ALA A 146 -3.96 13.18 3.53
N GLY A 147 -3.38 11.97 3.65
CA GLY A 147 -2.02 11.66 3.18
C GLY A 147 -1.97 11.26 1.72
#